data_AF-A0A9P7MPI5-F1
#
_entry.id   AF-A0A9P7MPI5-F1
#
_cell.length_a   1.000
_cell.length_b   1.000
_cell.length_c   1.000
_cell.angle_alpha   90.00
_cell.angle_beta   90.00
_cell.angle_gamma   90.00
#
_symmetry.space_group_name_H-M   'P 1'
#
loop_
_entity.id
_entity.type
_entity.pdbx_description
1 polymer ?
#
loop_
_entity_poly.entity_id
_entity_poly.type
_entity_poly.pdbx_seq_one_letter_code
_entity_poly.pdbx_strand_id
1 'polypeptide(L)'
;MACFDENFEKLYIFGYRSANSLFNFSRGFPFLNHSLLREQIRVIEKYPLKDLLNRFPAKLCDLESSNDSWRSDIASLLFAIIDSATALNLPAPNGDGNVADKLFAIRQKIRLGALQLIQFQPPVDAVVASSPDRNIWAAVFSLIADLKPHHCATPWFKMALTEQQIKIISECPLKK
;
A
#
# COMPACT_ATOMS: atom_id res chain seq x y z
N MET A 1 13.45 21.35 -19.22
CA MET A 1 14.87 20.91 -19.16
C MET A 1 14.91 19.67 -18.29
N ALA A 2 15.33 18.54 -18.87
CA ALA A 2 15.15 17.19 -18.36
C ALA A 2 16.17 16.76 -17.30
N CYS A 3 15.80 15.76 -16.50
CA CYS A 3 16.66 14.63 -16.12
C CYS A 3 15.77 13.41 -15.89
N PHE A 4 15.50 12.68 -16.98
CA PHE A 4 15.09 11.28 -16.98
C PHE A 4 16.38 10.48 -17.13
N ASP A 5 16.62 9.51 -16.24
CA ASP A 5 17.70 8.54 -16.42
C ASP A 5 17.07 7.27 -17.01
N GLU A 6 17.23 7.12 -18.33
CA GLU A 6 16.84 5.98 -19.13
C GLU A 6 17.86 4.84 -18.91
N ASN A 7 17.54 3.81 -18.12
CA ASN A 7 18.30 2.55 -18.18
C ASN A 7 17.66 1.29 -17.55
N PHE A 8 16.34 1.23 -17.35
CA PHE A 8 15.71 0.05 -16.69
C PHE A 8 14.90 -0.88 -17.60
N GLU A 9 15.05 -0.80 -18.92
CA GLU A 9 14.09 -1.43 -19.86
C GLU A 9 14.61 -2.63 -20.69
N LYS A 10 15.71 -3.30 -20.33
CA LYS A 10 16.30 -4.33 -21.24
C LYS A 10 16.59 -5.75 -20.71
N LEU A 11 16.00 -6.21 -19.60
CA LEU A 11 16.34 -7.58 -19.13
C LEU A 11 15.22 -8.53 -18.68
N TYR A 12 13.94 -8.27 -18.96
CA TYR A 12 12.88 -9.23 -18.59
C TYR A 12 11.91 -9.60 -19.72
N ILE A 13 12.45 -9.82 -20.92
CA ILE A 13 11.76 -10.60 -21.95
C ILE A 13 12.61 -11.84 -22.26
N PHE A 14 12.38 -12.94 -21.53
CA PHE A 14 12.66 -14.28 -22.03
C PHE A 14 11.93 -15.39 -21.24
N GLY A 15 10.96 -16.05 -21.89
CA GLY A 15 10.44 -17.40 -21.60
C GLY A 15 9.60 -17.54 -20.32
N TYR A 16 8.40 -18.12 -20.33
CA TYR A 16 8.19 -19.49 -20.75
C TYR A 16 6.70 -19.85 -20.85
N ARG A 17 6.43 -20.62 -21.90
CA ARG A 17 5.23 -21.40 -22.15
C ARG A 17 5.32 -22.73 -21.36
N SER A 18 4.23 -23.08 -20.67
CA SER A 18 3.77 -24.45 -20.34
C SER A 18 4.73 -25.43 -19.64
N ALA A 19 4.44 -25.76 -18.38
CA ALA A 19 4.33 -27.15 -17.91
C ALA A 19 3.67 -27.23 -16.51
N ASN A 20 2.70 -28.13 -16.39
CA ASN A 20 2.03 -28.53 -15.15
C ASN A 20 2.98 -29.16 -14.13
N SER A 21 2.54 -29.11 -12.86
CA SER A 21 2.92 -29.98 -11.73
C SER A 21 4.14 -29.54 -10.91
N LEU A 22 3.85 -29.20 -9.64
CA LEU A 22 4.73 -29.29 -8.47
C LEU A 22 6.08 -28.57 -8.60
N PHE A 23 6.06 -27.23 -8.61
CA PHE A 23 7.23 -26.45 -8.26
C PHE A 23 6.96 -25.56 -7.06
N ASN A 24 7.73 -25.86 -6.01
CA ASN A 24 7.85 -25.17 -4.74
C ASN A 24 7.66 -23.66 -4.86
N PHE A 25 6.71 -23.15 -4.06
CA PHE A 25 6.49 -21.75 -3.72
C PHE A 25 7.67 -21.21 -2.89
N SER A 26 8.85 -21.22 -3.50
CA SER A 26 10.12 -20.71 -2.97
C SER A 26 10.81 -19.84 -4.04
N ARG A 27 10.06 -18.94 -4.68
CA ARG A 27 10.65 -17.70 -5.22
C ARG A 27 10.35 -16.60 -4.22
N GLY A 28 11.42 -16.14 -3.59
CA GLY A 28 11.39 -15.28 -2.42
C GLY A 28 10.68 -13.96 -2.69
N PHE A 29 9.70 -13.68 -1.84
CA PHE A 29 9.45 -12.32 -1.43
C PHE A 29 10.74 -11.80 -0.76
N PRO A 30 11.41 -10.77 -1.31
CA PRO A 30 12.56 -10.20 -0.67
C PRO A 30 12.09 -9.58 0.66
N PHE A 31 12.43 -10.24 1.76
CA PHE A 31 12.36 -9.77 3.15
C PHE A 31 11.13 -8.93 3.51
N LEU A 32 9.98 -9.60 3.68
CA LEU A 32 8.85 -9.04 4.43
C LEU A 32 9.24 -8.89 5.90
N ASN A 33 9.66 -7.70 6.30
CA ASN A 33 9.83 -7.32 7.70
C ASN A 33 8.49 -7.15 8.46
N HIS A 34 7.39 -7.62 7.90
CA HIS A 34 6.06 -7.58 8.52
C HIS A 34 5.42 -8.96 8.56
N SER A 35 6.04 -9.86 9.34
CA SER A 35 5.31 -10.99 9.89
C SER A 35 4.13 -10.47 10.72
N LEU A 36 2.94 -11.06 10.54
CA LEU A 36 1.75 -10.69 11.30
C LEU A 36 1.99 -10.88 12.79
N LEU A 37 1.66 -9.88 13.59
CA LEU A 37 1.71 -9.99 15.05
C LEU A 37 0.62 -10.95 15.55
N ARG A 38 0.86 -11.61 16.69
CA ARG A 38 -0.12 -12.57 17.27
C ARG A 38 -1.52 -11.97 17.42
N GLU A 39 -1.62 -10.71 17.81
CA GLU A 39 -2.94 -10.06 17.95
C GLU A 39 -3.62 -9.85 16.60
N GLN A 40 -2.88 -9.49 15.55
CA GLN A 40 -3.41 -9.37 14.19
C GLN A 40 -3.88 -10.74 13.67
N ILE A 41 -3.11 -11.80 13.95
CA ILE A 41 -3.50 -13.18 13.59
C ILE A 41 -4.83 -13.55 14.25
N ARG A 42 -5.01 -13.26 15.54
CA ARG A 42 -6.28 -13.52 16.25
C ARG A 42 -7.46 -12.79 15.62
N VAL A 43 -7.29 -11.53 15.24
CA VAL A 43 -8.34 -10.75 14.57
C VAL A 43 -8.69 -11.36 13.21
N ILE A 44 -7.70 -11.77 12.43
CA ILE A 44 -7.89 -12.43 11.12
C ILE A 44 -8.66 -13.75 11.29
N GLU A 45 -8.30 -14.55 12.28
CA GLU A 45 -8.98 -15.83 12.56
C GLU A 45 -10.41 -15.61 13.06
N LYS A 46 -10.64 -14.57 13.86
CA LYS A 46 -11.96 -14.22 14.37
C LYS A 46 -12.88 -13.69 13.27
N TYR A 47 -12.32 -12.95 12.32
CA TYR A 47 -13.05 -12.36 11.20
C TYR A 47 -12.34 -12.73 9.89
N PRO A 48 -12.54 -13.94 9.37
CA PRO A 48 -11.96 -14.32 8.08
C PRO A 48 -12.67 -13.60 6.93
N LEU A 49 -11.92 -13.35 5.85
CA LEU A 49 -12.45 -12.82 4.58
C LEU A 49 -13.40 -13.81 3.91
N LYS A 50 -13.21 -15.11 4.13
CA LYS A 50 -14.03 -16.19 3.53
C LYS A 50 -14.17 -15.99 2.01
N ASP A 51 -15.38 -16.16 1.51
CA ASP A 51 -15.72 -16.07 0.09
C ASP A 51 -15.84 -14.63 -0.45
N LEU A 52 -15.60 -13.61 0.39
CA LEU A 52 -15.73 -12.20 0.02
C LEU A 52 -14.92 -11.85 -1.24
N LEU A 53 -13.77 -12.51 -1.41
CA LEU A 53 -12.84 -12.22 -2.49
C LEU A 53 -12.98 -13.16 -3.71
N ASN A 54 -13.83 -14.18 -3.67
CA ASN A 54 -13.92 -15.22 -4.72
C ASN A 54 -14.32 -14.67 -6.11
N ARG A 55 -14.92 -13.48 -6.16
CA ARG A 55 -15.32 -12.82 -7.41
C ARG A 55 -14.19 -12.06 -8.12
N PHE A 56 -13.04 -11.90 -7.48
CA PHE A 56 -11.94 -11.07 -7.98
C PHE A 56 -10.86 -11.80 -8.79
N PRO A 57 -10.49 -13.07 -8.54
CA PRO A 57 -9.38 -13.72 -9.27
C PRO A 57 -9.48 -13.58 -10.79
N ALA A 58 -10.64 -13.88 -11.37
CA ALA A 58 -10.87 -13.74 -12.81
C ALA A 58 -10.75 -12.29 -13.31
N LYS A 59 -11.17 -11.31 -12.50
CA LYS A 59 -11.07 -9.88 -12.86
C LYS A 59 -9.64 -9.35 -12.74
N LEU A 60 -8.85 -9.90 -11.82
CA LEU A 60 -7.51 -9.43 -11.50
C LEU A 60 -6.41 -10.10 -12.33
N CYS A 61 -6.69 -11.28 -12.92
CA CYS A 61 -5.71 -12.04 -13.70
C CYS A 61 -5.26 -11.32 -14.98
N ASP A 62 -6.15 -10.51 -15.58
CA ASP A 62 -5.93 -9.86 -16.87
C ASP A 62 -5.69 -8.34 -16.74
N LEU A 63 -5.19 -7.89 -15.58
CA LEU A 63 -4.90 -6.47 -15.38
C LEU A 63 -3.71 -6.04 -16.23
N GLU A 64 -3.98 -5.12 -17.16
CA GLU A 64 -2.94 -4.48 -17.96
C GLU A 64 -2.71 -3.04 -17.50
N SER A 65 -1.44 -2.66 -17.32
CA SER A 65 -1.06 -1.28 -16.97
C SER A 65 -1.26 -0.28 -18.12
N SER A 66 -1.43 -0.78 -19.34
CA SER A 66 -1.64 0.00 -20.57
C SER A 66 -3.00 0.70 -20.63
N ASN A 67 -4.00 0.19 -19.90
CA ASN A 67 -5.35 0.73 -19.85
C ASN A 67 -5.73 1.10 -18.42
N ASP A 68 -6.22 2.33 -18.22
CA ASP A 68 -6.64 2.86 -16.92
C ASP A 68 -7.76 2.07 -16.21
N SER A 69 -8.41 1.13 -16.90
CA SER A 69 -9.44 0.22 -16.35
C SER A 69 -9.03 -0.48 -15.05
N TRP A 70 -7.75 -0.84 -14.88
CA TRP A 70 -7.24 -1.52 -13.69
C TRP A 70 -7.52 -0.74 -12.40
N ARG A 71 -7.59 0.60 -12.47
CA ARG A 71 -7.89 1.44 -11.30
C ARG A 71 -9.27 1.16 -10.74
N SER A 72 -10.25 0.88 -11.59
CA SER A 72 -11.61 0.55 -11.16
C SER A 72 -11.67 -0.82 -10.48
N ASP A 73 -10.95 -1.81 -11.02
CA ASP A 73 -10.90 -3.15 -10.44
C ASP A 73 -10.17 -3.17 -9.11
N ILE A 74 -9.02 -2.49 -9.01
CA ILE A 74 -8.32 -2.32 -7.73
C ILE A 74 -9.17 -1.52 -6.73
N ALA A 75 -9.81 -0.43 -7.15
CA ALA A 75 -10.68 0.33 -6.27
C ALA A 75 -11.87 -0.48 -5.74
N SER A 76 -12.37 -1.43 -6.54
CA SER A 76 -13.42 -2.38 -6.16
C SER A 76 -12.92 -3.45 -5.20
N LEU A 77 -11.72 -3.98 -5.44
CA LEU A 77 -11.04 -4.91 -4.52
C LEU A 77 -10.82 -4.26 -3.16
N LEU A 78 -10.22 -3.07 -3.14
CA LEU A 78 -9.97 -2.34 -1.90
C LEU A 78 -11.26 -2.04 -1.16
N PHE A 79 -12.31 -1.65 -1.87
CA PHE A 79 -13.61 -1.40 -1.24
C PHE A 79 -14.17 -2.64 -0.55
N ALA A 80 -14.08 -3.82 -1.19
CA ALA A 80 -14.52 -5.07 -0.58
C ALA A 80 -13.70 -5.41 0.68
N ILE A 81 -12.38 -5.21 0.64
CA ILE A 81 -11.52 -5.44 1.81
C ILE A 81 -11.85 -4.44 2.93
N ILE A 82 -12.03 -3.16 2.61
CA ILE A 82 -12.40 -2.10 3.57
C ILE A 82 -13.70 -2.44 4.31
N ASP A 83 -14.70 -2.95 3.59
CA ASP A 83 -16.02 -3.29 4.13
C ASP A 83 -16.01 -4.58 4.99
N SER A 84 -14.88 -5.27 5.09
CA SER A 84 -14.75 -6.46 5.93
C SER A 84 -14.66 -6.11 7.42
N ALA A 85 -15.28 -6.94 8.26
CA ALA A 85 -15.15 -6.83 9.72
C ALA A 85 -13.68 -6.91 10.17
N THR A 86 -12.84 -7.68 9.45
CA THR A 86 -11.42 -7.77 9.71
C THR A 86 -10.74 -6.40 9.57
N ALA A 87 -10.93 -5.70 8.45
CA ALA A 87 -10.26 -4.41 8.19
C ALA A 87 -10.57 -3.36 9.26
N LEU A 88 -11.82 -3.34 9.74
CA LEU A 88 -12.29 -2.39 10.76
C LEU A 88 -11.71 -2.68 12.15
N ASN A 89 -11.41 -3.95 12.45
CA ASN A 89 -10.91 -4.38 13.76
C ASN A 89 -9.38 -4.57 13.79
N LEU A 90 -8.71 -4.55 12.65
CA LEU A 90 -7.31 -4.89 12.53
C LEU A 90 -6.46 -3.61 12.62
N PRO A 91 -5.54 -3.51 13.61
CA PRO A 91 -4.75 -2.31 13.81
C PRO A 91 -3.77 -2.12 12.63
N ALA A 92 -3.64 -0.86 12.18
CA ALA A 92 -2.68 -0.52 11.14
C ALA A 92 -1.23 -0.73 11.61
N PRO A 93 -0.26 -1.06 10.73
CA PRO A 93 1.12 -1.36 11.12
C PRO A 93 1.86 -0.19 11.77
N ASN A 94 1.39 1.03 11.53
CA ASN A 94 1.97 2.25 12.08
C ASN A 94 1.37 2.62 13.45
N GLY A 95 0.45 1.81 14.00
CA GLY A 95 -0.19 2.05 15.29
C GLY A 95 -1.22 3.19 15.28
N ASP A 96 -1.54 3.76 14.12
CA ASP A 96 -2.46 4.89 13.98
C ASP A 96 -3.69 4.46 13.17
N GLY A 97 -4.82 4.29 13.85
CA GLY A 97 -6.09 3.86 13.25
C GLY A 97 -6.13 2.37 12.89
N ASN A 98 -7.15 2.00 12.12
CA ASN A 98 -7.32 0.63 11.62
C ASN A 98 -6.90 0.51 10.16
N VAL A 99 -6.84 -0.72 9.65
CA VAL A 99 -6.47 -0.99 8.26
C VAL A 99 -7.50 -0.44 7.27
N ALA A 100 -8.79 -0.43 7.61
CA ALA A 100 -9.83 0.13 6.76
C ALA A 100 -9.58 1.62 6.45
N ASP A 101 -9.19 2.42 7.45
CA ASP A 101 -8.88 3.85 7.29
C ASP A 101 -7.71 4.06 6.32
N LYS A 102 -6.65 3.25 6.46
CA LYS A 102 -5.47 3.34 5.58
C LYS A 102 -5.79 2.94 4.15
N LEU A 103 -6.55 1.85 3.98
CA LEU A 103 -7.00 1.41 2.66
C LEU A 103 -7.95 2.41 2.01
N PHE A 104 -8.82 3.07 2.79
CA PHE A 104 -9.67 4.13 2.29
C PHE A 104 -8.86 5.30 1.74
N ALA A 105 -7.84 5.75 2.47
CA ALA A 105 -6.93 6.79 1.99
C ALA A 105 -6.19 6.39 0.70
N ILE A 106 -5.69 5.15 0.64
CA ILE A 106 -5.06 4.61 -0.58
C ILE A 106 -6.04 4.60 -1.75
N ARG A 107 -7.28 4.14 -1.54
CA ARG A 107 -8.33 4.14 -2.57
C ARG A 107 -8.60 5.55 -3.12
N GLN A 108 -8.58 6.59 -2.29
CA GLN A 108 -8.69 7.97 -2.78
C GLN A 108 -7.49 8.38 -3.64
N LYS A 109 -6.27 7.99 -3.27
CA LYS A 109 -5.07 8.24 -4.09
C LYS A 109 -5.14 7.56 -5.47
N ILE A 110 -5.72 6.36 -5.57
CA ILE A 110 -5.96 5.69 -6.86
C ILE A 110 -6.87 6.54 -7.75
N ARG A 111 -7.97 7.06 -7.19
CA ARG A 111 -8.93 7.90 -7.94
C ARG A 111 -8.31 9.19 -8.46
N LEU A 112 -7.29 9.69 -7.77
CA LEU A 112 -6.51 10.86 -8.17
C LEU A 112 -5.36 10.54 -9.14
N GLY A 113 -5.19 9.27 -9.55
CA GLY A 113 -4.14 8.85 -10.45
C GLY A 113 -2.72 8.87 -9.85
N ALA A 114 -2.61 8.96 -8.52
CA ALA A 114 -1.33 9.15 -7.83
C ALA A 114 -0.54 7.84 -7.59
N LEU A 115 -1.10 6.69 -7.98
CA LEU A 115 -0.54 5.36 -7.73
C LEU A 115 -0.46 4.55 -9.03
N GLN A 116 0.48 3.61 -9.06
CA GLN A 116 0.74 2.72 -10.20
C GLN A 116 0.32 1.28 -9.87
N LEU A 117 -0.05 0.51 -10.90
CA LEU A 117 -0.50 -0.88 -10.75
C LEU A 117 0.53 -1.75 -10.01
N ILE A 118 1.83 -1.54 -10.29
CA ILE A 118 2.95 -2.29 -9.67
C ILE A 118 2.90 -2.30 -8.14
N GLN A 119 2.38 -1.23 -7.52
CA GLN A 119 2.28 -1.12 -6.06
C GLN A 119 1.23 -2.07 -5.48
N PHE A 120 0.24 -2.46 -6.30
CA PHE A 120 -0.84 -3.37 -5.91
C PHE A 120 -0.57 -4.82 -6.31
N GLN A 121 0.56 -5.10 -6.96
CA GLN A 121 0.87 -6.46 -7.41
C GLN A 121 0.89 -7.47 -6.25
N PRO A 122 1.49 -7.19 -5.07
CA PRO A 122 1.49 -8.16 -3.98
C PRO A 122 0.08 -8.58 -3.50
N PRO A 123 -0.86 -7.65 -3.19
CA PRO A 123 -2.21 -8.07 -2.84
C PRO A 123 -3.00 -8.67 -4.01
N VAL A 124 -2.75 -8.23 -5.25
CA VAL A 124 -3.36 -8.84 -6.44
C VAL A 124 -2.95 -10.30 -6.58
N ASP A 125 -1.66 -10.59 -6.54
CA ASP A 125 -1.11 -11.94 -6.66
C ASP A 125 -1.65 -12.86 -5.56
N ALA A 126 -1.73 -12.36 -4.32
CA ALA A 126 -2.27 -13.12 -3.20
C ALA A 126 -3.74 -13.53 -3.43
N VAL A 127 -4.57 -12.62 -3.97
CA VAL A 127 -5.98 -12.87 -4.26
C VAL A 127 -6.14 -13.78 -5.49
N VAL A 128 -5.40 -13.54 -6.56
CA VAL A 128 -5.43 -14.38 -7.78
C VAL A 128 -5.02 -15.82 -7.45
N ALA A 129 -4.00 -16.00 -6.62
CA ALA A 129 -3.57 -17.31 -6.15
C ALA A 129 -4.53 -17.97 -5.14
N SER A 130 -5.65 -17.32 -4.79
CA SER A 130 -6.59 -17.78 -3.75
C SER A 130 -5.87 -18.12 -2.45
N SER A 131 -4.92 -17.27 -2.07
CA SER A 131 -4.06 -17.50 -0.91
C SER A 131 -4.88 -17.49 0.39
N PRO A 132 -4.40 -18.15 1.46
CA PRO A 132 -5.00 -18.02 2.78
C PRO A 132 -5.10 -16.55 3.23
N ASP A 133 -6.14 -16.20 3.99
CA ASP A 133 -6.39 -14.84 4.48
C ASP A 133 -5.15 -14.16 5.08
N ARG A 134 -4.35 -14.92 5.83
CA ARG A 134 -3.10 -14.43 6.43
C ARG A 134 -2.14 -13.85 5.39
N ASN A 135 -2.00 -14.51 4.24
CA ASN A 135 -1.11 -14.07 3.18
C ASN A 135 -1.66 -12.83 2.47
N ILE A 136 -2.99 -12.78 2.28
CA ILE A 136 -3.68 -11.60 1.72
C ILE A 136 -3.46 -10.39 2.65
N TRP A 137 -3.67 -10.56 3.95
CA TRP A 137 -3.45 -9.49 4.93
C TRP A 137 -1.98 -9.07 5.05
N ALA A 138 -1.03 -10.00 4.95
CA ALA A 138 0.39 -9.66 4.92
C ALA A 138 0.76 -8.81 3.70
N ALA A 139 0.19 -9.12 2.52
CA ALA A 139 0.37 -8.32 1.31
C ALA A 139 -0.28 -6.93 1.45
N VAL A 140 -1.48 -6.84 2.04
CA VAL A 140 -2.15 -5.57 2.35
C VAL A 140 -1.30 -4.71 3.30
N PHE A 141 -0.70 -5.31 4.31
CA PHE A 141 0.16 -4.57 5.23
C PHE A 141 1.43 -4.06 4.57
N SER A 142 2.01 -4.84 3.66
CA SER A 142 3.16 -4.42 2.85
C SER A 142 2.79 -3.21 1.99
N LEU A 143 1.66 -3.26 1.29
CA LEU A 143 1.11 -2.11 0.55
C LEU A 143 0.97 -0.86 1.43
N ILE A 144 0.40 -0.99 2.63
CA ILE A 144 0.23 0.14 3.56
C ILE A 144 1.57 0.69 4.02
N ALA A 145 2.55 -0.19 4.29
CA ALA A 145 3.89 0.20 4.71
C ALA A 145 4.64 0.94 3.59
N ASP A 146 4.54 0.46 2.35
CA ASP A 146 5.23 1.02 1.19
C ASP A 146 4.62 2.35 0.73
N LEU A 147 3.29 2.50 0.85
CA LEU A 147 2.57 3.72 0.49
C LEU A 147 2.50 4.77 1.59
N LYS A 148 3.23 4.55 2.71
CA LYS A 148 3.43 5.59 3.71
C LYS A 148 3.95 6.83 2.97
N PRO A 149 3.37 8.02 3.25
CA PRO A 149 4.13 9.23 2.98
C PRO A 149 5.43 9.04 3.75
N HIS A 150 6.57 8.98 3.06
CA HIS A 150 7.81 9.34 3.71
C HIS A 150 7.47 10.66 4.40
N HIS A 151 7.50 10.68 5.73
CA HIS A 151 7.65 11.94 6.43
C HIS A 151 8.93 12.51 5.83
N CYS A 152 8.77 13.34 4.79
CA CYS A 152 9.82 14.19 4.35
C CYS A 152 10.08 15.00 5.62
N ALA A 153 11.21 14.72 6.27
CA ALA A 153 11.77 15.61 7.26
C ALA A 153 12.19 16.88 6.52
N THR A 154 11.23 17.61 5.98
CA THR A 154 11.36 19.01 5.67
C THR A 154 10.70 19.73 6.84
N PRO A 155 11.48 20.19 7.83
CA PRO A 155 10.99 21.22 8.74
C PRO A 155 10.86 22.52 7.93
N TRP A 156 9.84 22.61 7.06
CA TRP A 156 9.51 23.85 6.37
C TRP A 156 9.07 24.93 7.38
N PHE A 157 8.60 24.51 8.56
CA PHE A 157 8.36 25.37 9.73
C PHE A 157 9.64 26.00 10.34
N LYS A 158 10.85 25.68 9.85
CA LYS A 158 12.09 26.38 10.26
C LYS A 158 12.58 27.45 9.27
N MET A 159 11.89 27.69 8.14
CA MET A 159 12.32 28.70 7.15
C MET A 159 11.41 29.95 7.08
N ALA A 160 10.66 30.27 8.13
CA ALA A 160 9.85 31.50 8.15
C ALA A 160 9.95 32.27 9.49
N LEU A 161 11.16 32.43 10.00
CA LEU A 161 11.50 33.62 10.77
C LEU A 161 12.56 34.36 9.97
N THR A 162 12.12 35.28 9.12
CA THR A 162 13.02 36.22 8.47
C THR A 162 13.62 37.11 9.56
N GLU A 163 14.89 37.48 9.43
CA GLU A 163 15.66 38.26 10.41
C GLU A 163 14.97 39.57 10.86
N GLN A 164 13.94 40.04 10.14
CA GLN A 164 13.10 41.16 10.54
C GLN A 164 12.22 40.90 11.78
N GLN A 165 11.88 39.64 12.11
CA GLN A 165 11.01 39.32 13.25
C GLN A 165 11.75 39.21 14.58
N ILE A 166 13.08 38.98 14.59
CA ILE A 166 13.87 38.99 15.84
C ILE A 166 13.98 40.42 16.40
N LYS A 167 13.98 41.44 15.55
CA LYS A 167 14.07 42.85 15.98
C LYS A 167 12.82 43.35 16.70
N ILE A 168 11.64 42.79 16.40
CA ILE A 168 10.37 43.19 17.03
C ILE A 168 10.27 42.65 18.47
N ILE A 169 10.90 41.52 18.77
CA ILE A 169 10.84 40.89 20.10
C ILE A 169 11.84 41.54 21.08
N SER A 170 12.96 42.10 20.60
CA SER A 170 13.95 42.78 21.44
C SER A 170 13.59 44.22 21.85
N GLU A 171 12.50 44.79 21.31
CA GLU A 171 12.10 46.19 21.55
C GLU A 171 10.77 46.33 22.31
N CYS A 172 10.32 45.32 23.05
CA CYS A 172 9.23 45.50 24.03
C CYS A 172 9.81 46.02 25.37
N PRO A 173 9.68 47.31 25.71
CA PRO A 173 10.00 47.78 27.05
C PRO A 173 8.99 47.22 28.04
N LEU A 174 9.46 46.44 29.02
CA LEU A 174 8.74 46.22 30.26
C LEU A 174 8.45 47.60 30.87
N LYS A 175 7.19 48.04 30.76
CA LYS A 175 6.70 49.25 31.44
C LYS A 175 6.74 49.00 32.94
N LYS A 176 7.66 49.74 33.58
CA LYS A 176 7.76 50.23 34.98
C LYS A 176 7.16 49.37 36.09
#